data_AF-A0A7L2IZ59-F1
#
_entry.id   AF-A0A7L2IZ59-F1
#
_cell.length_a   1.000
_cell.length_b   1.000
_cell.length_c   1.000
_cell.angle_alpha   90.00
_cell.angle_beta   90.00
_cell.angle_gamma   90.00
#
_symmetry.space_group_name_H-M   'P 1'
#
loop_
_entity.id
_entity.type
_entity.pdbx_description
1 polymer ?
#
loop_
_entity_poly.entity_id
_entity_poly.type
_entity_poly.pdbx_seq_one_letter_code
_entity_poly.pdbx_strand_id
1 'polypeptide(L)' 'CGKNFKHHSTLTVHRRIHTREKLFPCAECGKSFTPSATLTEHCHVHSGEKPYTCSDCGKSFTPSATL' A
#
# COMPACT_ATOMS: atom_id res chain seq x y z
N CYS A 1 -2.75 -13.50 17.52
CA CYS A 1 -2.14 -14.31 16.45
C CYS A 1 -0.64 -14.62 16.66
N GLY A 2 -0.06 -14.44 17.86
CA GLY A 2 1.30 -14.93 18.19
C GLY A 2 2.49 -14.38 17.36
N LYS A 3 2.30 -13.36 16.52
CA LYS A 3 3.36 -12.82 15.66
C LYS A 3 4.29 -11.89 16.44
N ASN A 4 5.59 -12.02 16.20
CA ASN A 4 6.64 -11.21 16.80
C ASN A 4 7.22 -10.24 15.76
N PHE A 5 7.50 -8.99 16.15
CA PHE A 5 7.97 -7.94 15.24
C PHE A 5 9.22 -7.28 15.80
N LYS A 6 10.22 -7.06 14.94
CA LYS A 6 11.48 -6.39 15.31
C LYS A 6 11.29 -4.90 15.64
N HIS A 7 10.28 -4.26 15.05
CA HIS A 7 10.02 -2.83 15.24
C HIS A 7 8.62 -2.58 15.83
N HIS A 8 8.55 -1.64 16.77
CA HIS A 8 7.31 -1.21 17.40
C HIS A 8 6.31 -0.62 16.39
N SER A 9 6.79 0.09 15.37
CA SER A 9 5.97 0.62 14.28
C SER A 9 5.25 -0.50 13.53
N THR A 10 5.96 -1.58 13.19
CA THR A 10 5.39 -2.75 12.51
C THR A 10 4.37 -3.48 13.39
N LEU A 11 4.66 -3.64 14.69
CA LEU A 11 3.69 -4.20 15.64
C LEU A 11 2.43 -3.33 15.74
N THR A 12 2.59 -2.00 15.79
CA THR A 12 1.47 -1.06 15.88
C THR A 12 0.57 -1.13 14.64
N VAL A 13 1.17 -1.18 13.45
CA VAL A 13 0.43 -1.40 12.19
C VAL A 13 -0.26 -2.75 12.20
N HIS A 14 0.45 -3.81 12.61
CA HIS A 14 -0.12 -5.15 12.69
C HIS A 14 -1.32 -5.22 13.64
N ARG A 15 -1.28 -4.54 14.79
CA ARG A 15 -2.40 -4.53 15.75
C ARG A 15 -3.69 -3.96 15.16
N ARG A 16 -3.61 -3.05 14.18
CA ARG A 16 -4.79 -2.45 13.51
C ARG A 16 -5.62 -3.46 12.73
N ILE A 17 -5.03 -4.58 12.30
CA ILE A 17 -5.79 -5.65 11.63
C ILE A 17 -6.73 -6.38 12.59
N HIS A 18 -6.38 -6.42 13.88
CA HIS A 18 -7.17 -7.11 14.91
C HIS A 18 -8.27 -6.21 15.47
N THR A 19 -8.07 -4.90 15.48
CA THR A 19 -9.02 -3.94 16.06
C THR A 19 -10.08 -3.46 15.07
N ARG A 20 -9.96 -3.77 13.77
CA ARG A 20 -10.80 -3.24 12.68
C ARG A 20 -10.88 -1.70 12.59
N GLU A 21 -10.09 -0.99 13.38
CA GLU A 21 -10.35 0.42 13.68
C GLU A 21 -9.68 1.43 12.74
N LYS A 22 -8.81 1.01 11.82
CA LYS A 22 -8.09 1.99 11.01
C LYS A 22 -7.46 1.40 9.76
N LEU A 23 -8.31 0.85 8.91
CA LEU A 23 -7.93 0.55 7.54
C LEU A 23 -8.27 1.76 6.67
N PHE A 24 -7.44 2.05 5.69
CA PHE A 24 -7.76 2.99 4.62
C PHE A 24 -8.39 2.17 3.48
N PRO A 25 -9.72 2.09 3.37
CA PRO A 25 -10.37 1.34 2.31
C PRO A 25 -10.24 2.08 0.99
N CYS A 26 -9.95 1.34 -0.07
CA CYS A 26 -10.11 1.78 -1.43
C CYS A 26 -11.60 1.90 -1.72
N ALA A 27 -12.03 3.08 -2.18
CA ALA A 27 -13.41 3.34 -2.55
C ALA A 27 -13.87 2.51 -3.77
N GLU A 28 -12.94 2.14 -4.65
CA GLU A 28 -13.26 1.41 -5.89
C GLU A 28 -13.40 -0.10 -5.71
N CYS A 29 -12.57 -0.72 -4.86
CA CYS A 29 -12.57 -2.18 -4.69
C CYS A 29 -12.79 -2.66 -3.25
N GLY A 30 -12.95 -1.76 -2.29
CA GLY A 30 -13.19 -2.09 -0.87
C GLY A 30 -11.97 -2.67 -0.14
N LYS A 31 -10.84 -2.85 -0.83
CA LYS A 31 -9.60 -3.35 -0.22
C LYS A 31 -9.06 -2.35 0.81
N SER A 32 -8.59 -2.87 1.92
CA SER A 32 -8.21 -2.09 3.08
C SER A 32 -6.70 -2.09 3.27
N PHE A 33 -6.09 -0.91 3.34
CA PHE A 33 -4.63 -0.76 3.41
C PHE A 33 -4.17 -0.08 4.70
N THR A 34 -2.96 -0.39 5.13
CA THR A 34 -2.24 0.33 6.19
C THR A 34 -0.74 0.17 5.95
N PRO A 35 0.04 1.27 5.96
CA PRO A 35 -0.34 2.68 6.18
C PRO A 35 -1.11 3.33 5.00
N SER A 36 -1.53 4.60 5.15
CA SER A 36 -2.28 5.33 4.09
C SER A 36 -1.52 5.46 2.78
N ALA A 37 -0.19 5.58 2.84
CA ALA A 37 0.66 5.61 1.66
C ALA A 37 0.44 4.39 0.75
N THR A 38 0.18 3.22 1.34
CA THR A 38 -0.12 1.99 0.60
C THR A 38 -1.49 2.05 -0.09
N LEU A 39 -2.47 2.75 0.48
CA LEU A 39 -3.74 3.02 -0.23
C LEU A 39 -3.49 3.96 -1.42
N THR A 40 -2.78 5.06 -1.21
CA THR A 40 -2.49 6.04 -2.28
C THR A 40 -1.76 5.37 -3.44
N GLU A 41 -0.75 4.57 -3.14
CA GLU A 41 -0.05 3.76 -4.13
C GLU A 41 -0.99 2.82 -4.88
N HIS A 42 -1.85 2.12 -4.15
CA HIS A 42 -2.83 1.22 -4.74
C HIS A 42 -3.81 1.94 -5.67
N CYS A 43 -4.23 3.17 -5.37
CA CYS A 43 -5.12 3.94 -6.23
C CYS A 43 -4.52 4.20 -7.62
N HIS A 44 -3.19 4.28 -7.76
CA HIS A 44 -2.55 4.40 -9.08
C HIS A 44 -2.84 3.20 -9.99
N VAL A 45 -3.11 2.01 -9.43
CA VAL A 45 -3.50 0.82 -10.20
C VAL A 45 -4.87 1.02 -10.86
N HIS A 46 -5.78 1.76 -10.21
CA HIS A 46 -7.09 2.07 -10.75
C HIS A 46 -7.04 3.24 -11.75
N SER A 47 -6.34 4.32 -11.41
CA SER A 47 -6.18 5.47 -12.31
C SER A 47 -5.33 5.16 -13.55
N GLY A 48 -4.50 4.11 -13.50
CA GLY A 48 -3.50 3.83 -14.53
C GLY A 48 -2.33 4.82 -14.54
N GLU A 49 -2.24 5.69 -13.53
CA GLU A 49 -1.17 6.66 -13.38
C GLU A 49 0.16 5.96 -13.13
N LYS A 50 1.18 6.32 -13.90
CA LYS A 50 2.52 5.73 -13.82
C LYS A 50 3.55 6.81 -13.46
N PRO A 51 3.63 7.19 -12.18
CA PRO A 51 4.45 8.33 -11.76
C PRO A 51 5.97 8.09 -11.88
N TYR A 52 6.40 6.83 -12.01
CA TYR A 52 7.81 6.48 -12.09
C TYR A 52 8.21 6.23 -13.54
N THR A 53 8.98 7.12 -14.14
CA THR A 53 9.48 6.97 -15.52
C THR A 53 10.97 6.71 -15.51
N CYS A 54 11.39 5.63 -16.19
CA CYS A 54 12.81 5.34 -16.40
C CYS A 54 13.38 6.27 -17.47
N SER A 55 14.41 7.04 -17.13
CA SER A 55 15.06 7.98 -18.05
C SER A 55 15.84 7.28 -19.17
N ASP A 56 16.28 6.04 -18.94
CA ASP A 56 17.10 5.28 -19.90
C ASP A 56 16.24 4.62 -21.00
N CYS A 57 15.11 4.02 -20.64
CA CYS A 57 14.24 3.32 -21.60
C CYS A 57 12.87 3.99 -21.84
N GLY A 58 12.58 5.11 -21.17
CA GLY A 58 11.34 5.88 -21.32
C GLY A 58 10.07 5.21 -20.79
N LYS A 59 10.18 4.02 -20.17
CA LYS A 59 9.02 3.27 -19.66
C LYS A 59 8.55 3.82 -18.32
N SER A 60 7.23 3.91 -18.16
CA SER A 60 6.59 4.34 -16.91
C SER A 60 5.97 3.16 -16.15
N PHE A 61 6.07 3.20 -14.83
CA PHE A 61 5.69 2.14 -13.89
C PHE A 61 4.83 2.67 -12.75
N THR A 62 4.02 1.77 -12.19
CA THR A 62 3.38 1.96 -10.88
C THR A 62 4.19 1.21 -9.83
N PRO A 63 4.21 1.66 -8.56
CA PRO A 63 5.00 0.99 -7.51
C PRO A 63 4.65 -0.48 -7.28
N SER A 64 3.41 -0.87 -7.57
CA SER A 64 2.90 -2.23 -7.36
C SER A 64 3.25 -3.18 -8.51
N ALA A 65 3.64 -2.64 -9.67
CA ALA A 65 4.19 -3.44 -10.76
C ALA A 65 5.67 -3.67 -10.46
N THR A 66 5.95 -4.77 -9.75
CA THR A 66 7.32 -5.25 -9.51
C THR A 66 8.07 -5.39 -10.84
N LEU A 67 9.33 -4.91 -10.86
CA LEU A 67 10.32 -5.10 -11.92
C LEU A 67 10.48 -6.57 -12.34
#